data_AF-X1GNR8-F1
#
_entry.id   AF-X1GNR8-F1
#
_cell.length_a   1.000
_cell.length_b   1.000
_cell.length_c   1.000
_cell.angle_alpha   90.00
_cell.angle_beta   90.00
_cell.angle_gamma   90.00
#
_symmetry.space_group_name_H-M   'P 1'
#
loop_
_entity.id
_entity.type
_entity.pdbx_description
1 polymer ?
#
loop_
_entity_poly.entity_id
_entity_poly.type
_entity_poly.pdbx_seq_one_letter_code
_entity_poly.pdbx_strand_id
1 'polypeptide(L)'
;RKIKNFMEKYDKSTFIITCRTNFYSSGQFEDFNIFVLLPFNSDDIEEYALKLLNNGSNAFLDQLKEYSLFDLAKNPFFLNSFVEIYKTDKKIPTNRGDIFSRIISLTLENDERKLANKYDLKRIYPVSEIEKDLMRMSLVMETFQRNFMTIEEFNKTVPDGKKRQIIPELSLVKKSFLKEGDVYQFQHNNFQEYLAARVLNDRNLNVILEFISFRSVIKGKVSWAEKVMVPLEYVDFHPLGIKIGKVVSTLLNLVKYRTIDRVNPSWTNTVAFLCQLRKKNDLLKYLEKND
;
A
#
# COMPACT_ATOMS: atom_id res chain seq x y z
N ARG A 1 -13.88 21.68 -22.79
CA ARG A 1 -13.92 22.51 -24.02
C ARG A 1 -13.42 21.76 -25.27
N LYS A 2 -12.25 21.11 -25.26
CA LYS A 2 -11.76 20.36 -26.45
C LYS A 2 -12.64 19.17 -26.88
N ILE A 3 -13.18 18.39 -25.94
CA ILE A 3 -14.03 17.23 -26.25
C ILE A 3 -15.39 17.65 -26.85
N LYS A 4 -16.07 18.66 -26.28
CA LYS A 4 -17.35 19.18 -26.83
C LYS A 4 -17.22 19.64 -28.28
N ASN A 5 -16.23 20.49 -28.58
CA ASN A 5 -15.98 20.94 -29.95
C ASN A 5 -15.65 19.78 -30.92
N PHE A 6 -14.98 18.73 -30.43
CA PHE A 6 -14.69 17.55 -31.25
C PHE A 6 -15.98 16.78 -31.58
N MET A 7 -16.86 16.61 -30.60
CA MET A 7 -18.15 15.94 -30.81
C MET A 7 -19.07 16.74 -31.73
N GLU A 8 -19.11 18.07 -31.57
CA GLU A 8 -19.86 18.97 -32.46
C GLU A 8 -19.39 18.88 -33.93
N LYS A 9 -18.07 18.76 -34.14
CA LYS A 9 -17.49 18.63 -35.48
C LYS A 9 -17.84 17.29 -36.15
N TYR A 10 -18.04 16.24 -35.37
CA TYR A 10 -18.29 14.87 -35.83
C TYR A 10 -19.65 14.38 -35.32
N ASP A 11 -20.68 15.19 -35.51
CA ASP A 11 -22.05 15.03 -35.00
C ASP A 11 -22.76 13.73 -35.43
N LYS A 12 -22.33 13.10 -36.53
CA LYS A 12 -22.85 11.81 -37.01
C LYS A 12 -22.19 10.58 -36.39
N SER A 13 -21.21 10.76 -35.50
CA SER A 13 -20.46 9.66 -34.89
C SER A 13 -21.01 9.29 -33.52
N THR A 14 -20.88 8.01 -33.15
CA THR A 14 -21.17 7.53 -31.79
C THR A 14 -19.91 7.67 -30.94
N PHE A 15 -20.02 8.34 -29.79
CA PHE A 15 -18.92 8.54 -28.85
C PHE A 15 -19.09 7.67 -27.62
N ILE A 16 -18.05 6.90 -27.27
CA ILE A 16 -17.95 6.17 -26.00
C ILE A 16 -16.77 6.77 -25.25
N ILE A 17 -17.02 7.31 -24.05
CA ILE A 17 -16.00 7.91 -23.21
C ILE A 17 -15.88 7.06 -21.94
N THR A 18 -14.65 6.63 -21.62
CA THR A 18 -14.35 5.96 -20.36
C THR A 18 -13.55 6.91 -19.47
N CYS A 19 -13.92 6.99 -18.19
CA CYS A 19 -13.20 7.79 -17.20
C CYS A 19 -13.32 7.18 -15.80
N ARG A 20 -12.48 7.64 -14.85
CA ARG A 20 -12.65 7.27 -13.43
C ARG A 20 -13.73 8.15 -12.81
N THR A 21 -14.48 7.61 -11.86
CA THR A 21 -15.60 8.27 -11.18
C THR A 21 -15.23 9.61 -10.54
N ASN A 22 -14.00 9.80 -10.08
CA ASN A 22 -13.53 11.06 -9.49
C ASN A 22 -13.26 12.19 -10.50
N PHE A 23 -13.18 11.88 -11.81
CA PHE A 23 -13.15 12.89 -12.87
C PHE A 23 -14.55 13.25 -13.37
N TYR A 24 -15.56 12.53 -12.91
CA TYR A 24 -16.95 12.89 -13.14
C TYR A 24 -17.33 13.98 -12.13
N SER A 25 -17.29 15.23 -12.59
CA SER A 25 -17.90 16.36 -11.89
C SER A 25 -19.26 16.65 -12.50
N SER A 26 -20.24 17.00 -11.65
CA SER A 26 -21.60 17.32 -12.08
C SER A 26 -21.57 18.39 -13.19
N GLY A 27 -22.18 18.07 -14.33
CA GLY A 27 -22.37 18.99 -15.45
C GLY A 27 -21.43 18.83 -16.66
N GLN A 28 -20.38 17.99 -16.58
CA GLN A 28 -19.41 17.91 -17.69
C GLN A 28 -19.88 17.09 -18.90
N PHE A 29 -20.75 16.10 -18.67
CA PHE A 29 -21.23 15.15 -19.69
C PHE A 29 -22.76 14.95 -19.59
N GLU A 30 -23.52 16.03 -19.44
CA GLU A 30 -24.99 15.98 -19.32
C GLU A 30 -25.67 15.33 -20.53
N ASP A 31 -25.05 15.44 -21.71
CA ASP A 31 -25.56 14.89 -22.97
C ASP A 31 -25.26 13.38 -23.15
N PHE A 32 -24.65 12.71 -22.16
CA PHE A 32 -24.26 11.30 -22.23
C PHE A 32 -25.14 10.41 -21.36
N ASN A 33 -25.39 9.20 -21.86
CA ASN A 33 -25.84 8.09 -21.02
C ASN A 33 -24.67 7.62 -20.15
N ILE A 34 -24.86 7.65 -18.84
CA ILE A 34 -23.82 7.31 -17.88
C ILE A 34 -23.97 5.86 -17.47
N PHE A 35 -22.91 5.09 -17.69
CA PHE A 35 -22.81 3.70 -17.26
C PHE A 35 -21.68 3.56 -16.26
N VAL A 36 -21.93 2.83 -15.17
CA VAL A 36 -20.93 2.54 -14.14
C VAL A 36 -20.55 1.07 -14.24
N LEU A 37 -19.26 0.79 -14.39
CA LEU A 37 -18.74 -0.57 -14.29
C LEU A 37 -18.75 -0.98 -12.82
N LEU A 38 -19.61 -1.94 -12.49
CA LEU A 38 -19.70 -2.51 -11.15
C LEU A 38 -18.58 -3.54 -10.92
N PRO A 39 -18.15 -3.75 -9.66
CA PRO A 39 -17.31 -4.89 -9.32
C PRO A 39 -18.00 -6.20 -9.70
N PHE A 40 -17.20 -7.25 -9.93
CA PHE A 40 -17.75 -8.59 -10.19
C PHE A 40 -18.49 -9.08 -8.95
N ASN A 41 -19.66 -9.68 -9.16
CA ASN A 41 -20.38 -10.44 -8.14
C ASN A 41 -19.86 -11.90 -8.11
N SER A 42 -20.44 -12.74 -7.25
CA SER A 42 -20.03 -14.14 -7.14
C SER A 42 -20.26 -14.93 -8.43
N ASP A 43 -21.40 -14.74 -9.09
CA ASP A 43 -21.76 -15.43 -10.33
C ASP A 43 -20.79 -15.04 -11.47
N ASP A 44 -20.41 -13.75 -11.56
CA ASP A 44 -19.41 -13.27 -12.52
C ASP A 44 -18.05 -13.95 -12.31
N ILE A 45 -17.64 -14.14 -11.05
CA ILE A 45 -16.37 -14.81 -10.69
C ILE A 45 -16.43 -16.30 -11.06
N GLU A 46 -17.55 -16.96 -10.77
CA GLU A 46 -17.76 -18.38 -11.08
C GLU A 46 -17.77 -18.62 -12.59
N GLU A 47 -18.50 -17.81 -13.36
CA GLU A 47 -18.54 -17.90 -14.83
C GLU A 47 -17.15 -17.65 -15.43
N TYR A 48 -16.44 -16.62 -14.94
CA TYR A 48 -15.09 -16.31 -15.39
C TYR A 48 -14.10 -17.45 -15.10
N ALA A 49 -14.18 -18.05 -13.91
CA ALA A 49 -13.36 -19.19 -13.54
C ALA A 49 -13.67 -20.42 -14.40
N LEU A 50 -14.95 -20.74 -14.61
CA LEU A 50 -15.40 -21.85 -15.44
C LEU A 50 -14.86 -21.71 -16.87
N LYS A 51 -15.00 -20.52 -17.45
CA LYS A 51 -14.55 -20.22 -18.82
C LYS A 51 -13.04 -20.38 -19.02
N LEU A 52 -12.24 -20.04 -18.02
CA LEU A 52 -10.78 -20.02 -18.14
C LEU A 52 -10.08 -21.28 -17.61
N LEU A 53 -10.72 -22.02 -16.70
CA LEU A 53 -10.11 -23.16 -16.03
C LEU A 53 -10.82 -24.49 -16.34
N ASN A 54 -12.01 -24.47 -16.94
CA ASN A 54 -12.82 -25.66 -17.20
C ASN A 54 -12.92 -26.54 -15.94
N ASN A 55 -12.38 -27.77 -16.01
CA ASN A 55 -12.40 -28.74 -14.91
C ASN A 55 -11.65 -28.28 -13.64
N GLY A 56 -10.76 -27.29 -13.75
CA GLY A 56 -10.04 -26.73 -12.59
C GLY A 56 -10.81 -25.64 -11.83
N SER A 57 -11.99 -25.23 -12.32
CA SER A 57 -12.75 -24.10 -11.76
C SER A 57 -13.20 -24.35 -10.31
N ASN A 58 -13.79 -25.50 -10.01
CA ASN A 58 -14.27 -25.81 -8.66
C ASN A 58 -13.15 -25.75 -7.62
N ALA A 59 -12.02 -26.41 -7.88
CA ALA A 59 -10.88 -26.40 -6.97
C ALA A 59 -10.25 -25.01 -6.81
N PHE A 60 -10.31 -24.16 -7.85
CA PHE A 60 -9.89 -22.75 -7.76
C PHE A 60 -10.85 -21.93 -6.89
N LEU A 61 -12.15 -22.07 -7.09
CA LEU A 61 -13.19 -21.37 -6.33
C LEU A 61 -13.15 -21.76 -4.84
N ASP A 62 -12.92 -23.05 -4.56
CA ASP A 62 -12.72 -23.56 -3.19
C ASP A 62 -11.53 -22.87 -2.51
N GLN A 63 -10.40 -22.71 -3.22
CA GLN A 63 -9.23 -22.01 -2.69
C GLN A 63 -9.49 -20.51 -2.47
N LEU A 64 -10.21 -19.85 -3.38
CA LEU A 64 -10.60 -18.44 -3.18
C LEU A 64 -11.44 -18.27 -1.92
N LYS A 65 -12.32 -19.24 -1.63
CA LYS A 65 -13.17 -19.23 -0.45
C LYS A 65 -12.37 -19.51 0.81
N GLU A 66 -11.58 -20.57 0.80
CA GLU A 66 -10.73 -20.99 1.93
C GLU A 66 -9.77 -19.87 2.36
N TYR A 67 -9.17 -19.17 1.39
CA TYR A 67 -8.20 -18.11 1.66
C TYR A 67 -8.83 -16.71 1.77
N SER A 68 -10.17 -16.62 1.80
CA SER A 68 -10.91 -15.35 1.91
C SER A 68 -10.52 -14.30 0.85
N LEU A 69 -10.37 -14.75 -0.40
CA LEU A 69 -9.91 -13.92 -1.52
C LEU A 69 -11.06 -13.40 -2.41
N PHE A 70 -12.30 -13.82 -2.18
CA PHE A 70 -13.45 -13.40 -2.98
C PHE A 70 -13.60 -11.87 -3.07
N ASP A 71 -13.40 -11.14 -1.98
CA ASP A 71 -13.50 -9.67 -2.01
C ASP A 71 -12.42 -9.02 -2.88
N LEU A 72 -11.22 -9.60 -2.94
CA LEU A 72 -10.20 -9.15 -3.89
C LEU A 72 -10.58 -9.54 -5.32
N ALA A 73 -11.12 -10.74 -5.52
CA ALA A 73 -11.55 -11.25 -6.82
C ALA A 73 -12.72 -10.48 -7.44
N LYS A 74 -13.49 -9.70 -6.67
CA LYS A 74 -14.46 -8.73 -7.22
C LYS A 74 -13.79 -7.70 -8.14
N ASN A 75 -12.49 -7.47 -7.96
CA ASN A 75 -11.69 -6.68 -8.89
C ASN A 75 -11.17 -7.56 -10.04
N PRO A 76 -11.49 -7.25 -11.31
CA PRO A 76 -11.07 -8.07 -12.45
C PRO A 76 -9.57 -8.27 -12.56
N PHE A 77 -8.76 -7.29 -12.15
CA PHE A 77 -7.30 -7.41 -12.16
C PHE A 77 -6.82 -8.52 -11.21
N PHE A 78 -7.35 -8.56 -9.98
CA PHE A 78 -6.96 -9.58 -8.99
C PHE A 78 -7.50 -10.95 -9.37
N LEU A 79 -8.75 -11.05 -9.85
CA LEU A 79 -9.30 -12.31 -10.35
C LEU A 79 -8.45 -12.90 -11.47
N ASN A 80 -8.11 -12.08 -12.47
CA ASN A 80 -7.23 -12.52 -13.55
C ASN A 80 -5.87 -12.97 -13.03
N SER A 81 -5.29 -12.24 -12.07
CA SER A 81 -4.02 -12.62 -11.45
C SER A 81 -4.11 -13.96 -10.70
N PHE A 82 -5.20 -14.21 -9.97
CA PHE A 82 -5.41 -15.49 -9.29
C PHE A 82 -5.58 -16.65 -10.27
N VAL A 83 -6.30 -16.43 -11.38
CA VAL A 83 -6.44 -17.42 -12.44
C VAL A 83 -5.07 -17.75 -13.06
N GLU A 84 -4.24 -16.76 -13.34
CA GLU A 84 -2.90 -16.98 -13.91
C GLU A 84 -1.96 -17.69 -12.93
N ILE A 85 -2.03 -17.36 -11.63
CA ILE A 85 -1.34 -18.11 -10.57
C ILE A 85 -1.80 -19.57 -10.59
N TYR A 86 -3.11 -19.81 -10.57
CA TYR A 86 -3.65 -21.15 -10.52
C TYR A 86 -3.34 -21.97 -11.77
N LYS A 87 -3.36 -21.36 -12.96
CA LYS A 87 -2.94 -22.04 -14.21
C LYS A 87 -1.49 -22.51 -14.13
N THR A 88 -0.61 -21.67 -13.60
CA THR A 88 0.84 -21.89 -13.55
C THR A 88 1.23 -22.85 -12.43
N ASP A 89 0.69 -22.63 -11.23
CA ASP A 89 1.16 -23.28 -9.99
C ASP A 89 0.21 -24.38 -9.50
N LYS A 90 -0.99 -24.50 -10.09
CA LYS A 90 -2.10 -25.39 -9.68
C LYS A 90 -2.64 -25.15 -8.27
N LYS A 91 -2.18 -24.09 -7.61
CA LYS A 91 -2.62 -23.65 -6.29
C LYS A 91 -2.38 -22.15 -6.12
N ILE A 92 -3.22 -21.50 -5.34
CA ILE A 92 -3.02 -20.13 -4.86
C ILE A 92 -2.23 -20.21 -3.55
N PRO A 93 -1.21 -19.36 -3.34
CA PRO A 93 -0.53 -19.28 -2.04
C PRO A 93 -1.51 -18.96 -0.90
N THR A 94 -1.27 -19.51 0.29
CA THR A 94 -2.20 -19.42 1.42
C THR A 94 -2.12 -18.10 2.18
N ASN A 95 -0.96 -17.43 2.17
CA ASN A 95 -0.77 -16.14 2.84
C ASN A 95 -0.72 -15.00 1.81
N ARG A 96 -1.22 -13.81 2.21
CA ARG A 96 -1.32 -12.67 1.28
C ARG A 96 0.05 -12.19 0.84
N GLY A 97 1.07 -12.26 1.68
CA GLY A 97 2.45 -11.90 1.32
C GLY A 97 2.96 -12.67 0.09
N ASP A 98 2.78 -13.98 0.07
CA ASP A 98 3.20 -14.84 -1.04
C ASP A 98 2.32 -14.66 -2.28
N ILE A 99 1.01 -14.43 -2.09
CA ILE A 99 0.10 -14.08 -3.19
C ILE A 99 0.62 -12.83 -3.91
N PHE A 100 0.86 -11.73 -3.19
CA PHE A 100 1.33 -10.48 -3.80
C PHE A 100 2.72 -10.63 -4.42
N SER A 101 3.62 -11.39 -3.78
CA SER A 101 4.91 -11.74 -4.37
C SER A 101 4.74 -12.41 -5.72
N ARG A 102 3.82 -13.38 -5.82
CA ARG A 102 3.61 -14.16 -7.03
C ARG A 102 2.92 -13.35 -8.12
N ILE A 103 1.95 -12.51 -7.77
CA ILE A 103 1.31 -11.58 -8.73
C ILE A 103 2.36 -10.66 -9.35
N ILE A 104 3.26 -10.08 -8.54
CA ILE A 104 4.31 -9.18 -9.04
C ILE A 104 5.27 -9.94 -9.96
N SER A 105 5.74 -11.14 -9.57
CA SER A 105 6.62 -11.96 -10.40
C SER A 105 5.99 -12.29 -11.76
N LEU A 106 4.76 -12.80 -11.78
CA LEU A 106 4.06 -13.13 -13.05
C LEU A 106 3.81 -11.88 -13.91
N THR A 107 3.50 -10.75 -13.27
CA THR A 107 3.30 -9.48 -13.98
C THR A 107 4.59 -9.01 -14.65
N LEU A 108 5.72 -9.04 -13.94
CA LEU A 108 7.02 -8.64 -14.48
C LEU A 108 7.52 -9.60 -15.56
N GLU A 109 7.32 -10.91 -15.42
CA GLU A 109 7.60 -11.90 -16.47
C GLU A 109 6.78 -11.63 -17.73
N ASN A 110 5.52 -11.20 -17.57
CA ASN A 110 4.68 -10.85 -18.71
C ASN A 110 5.12 -9.53 -19.36
N ASP A 111 5.47 -8.52 -18.56
CA ASP A 111 6.03 -7.26 -19.04
C ASP A 111 7.35 -7.48 -19.81
N GLU A 112 8.20 -8.39 -19.33
CA GLU A 112 9.42 -8.78 -20.04
C GLU A 112 9.13 -9.32 -21.44
N ARG A 113 8.14 -10.21 -21.58
CA ARG A 113 7.73 -10.72 -22.90
C ARG A 113 7.13 -9.62 -23.77
N LYS A 114 6.25 -8.79 -23.21
CA LYS A 114 5.55 -7.71 -23.91
C LYS A 114 6.52 -6.63 -24.42
N LEU A 115 7.56 -6.33 -23.65
CA LEU A 115 8.51 -5.27 -23.92
C LEU A 115 9.77 -5.74 -24.68
N ALA A 116 9.91 -7.05 -24.93
CA ALA A 116 11.09 -7.65 -25.57
C ALA A 116 11.44 -7.04 -26.94
N ASN A 117 10.46 -6.55 -27.70
CA ASN A 117 10.68 -5.89 -28.99
C ASN A 117 11.27 -4.48 -28.87
N LYS A 118 11.21 -3.87 -27.67
CA LYS A 118 11.64 -2.49 -27.41
C LYS A 118 12.86 -2.44 -26.49
N TYR A 119 12.95 -3.34 -25.53
CA TYR A 119 13.99 -3.38 -24.51
C TYR A 119 14.46 -4.82 -24.25
N ASP A 120 15.77 -5.00 -24.17
CA ASP A 120 16.37 -6.21 -23.60
C ASP A 120 16.42 -6.07 -22.08
N LEU A 121 15.30 -6.37 -21.39
CA LEU A 121 15.20 -6.19 -19.94
C LEU A 121 16.21 -7.04 -19.18
N LYS A 122 16.49 -8.27 -19.64
CA LYS A 122 17.48 -9.16 -18.99
C LYS A 122 18.84 -8.49 -18.85
N ARG A 123 19.23 -7.73 -19.88
CA ARG A 123 20.53 -7.06 -19.92
C ARG A 123 20.51 -5.64 -19.35
N ILE A 124 19.49 -4.86 -19.68
CA ILE A 124 19.47 -3.40 -19.42
C ILE A 124 18.87 -3.10 -18.05
N TYR A 125 17.85 -3.85 -17.64
CA TYR A 125 17.12 -3.59 -16.41
C TYR A 125 16.48 -4.89 -15.87
N PRO A 126 17.28 -5.79 -15.28
CA PRO A 126 16.81 -7.11 -14.89
C PRO A 126 15.73 -7.01 -13.80
N VAL A 127 14.86 -8.02 -13.73
CA VAL A 127 13.70 -8.06 -12.81
C VAL A 127 14.07 -7.72 -11.36
N SER A 128 15.22 -8.19 -10.87
CA SER A 128 15.67 -7.92 -9.51
C SER A 128 16.02 -6.44 -9.26
N GLU A 129 16.43 -5.70 -10.28
CA GLU A 129 16.61 -4.25 -10.20
C GLU A 129 15.30 -3.49 -10.35
N ILE A 130 14.41 -3.97 -11.21
CA ILE A 130 13.05 -3.42 -11.32
C ILE A 130 12.35 -3.50 -9.95
N GLU A 131 12.36 -4.66 -9.31
CA GLU A 131 11.78 -4.82 -7.97
C GLU A 131 12.40 -3.86 -6.96
N LYS A 132 13.72 -3.66 -6.98
CA LYS A 132 14.41 -2.72 -6.07
C LYS A 132 13.94 -1.29 -6.25
N ASP A 133 13.76 -0.83 -7.48
CA ASP A 133 13.32 0.53 -7.74
C ASP A 133 11.82 0.71 -7.46
N LEU A 134 10.98 -0.30 -7.75
CA LEU A 134 9.58 -0.31 -7.34
C LEU A 134 9.44 -0.27 -5.80
N MET A 135 10.27 -1.04 -5.08
CA MET A 135 10.36 -0.99 -3.62
C MET A 135 10.79 0.38 -3.08
N ARG A 136 11.76 1.05 -3.74
CA ARG A 136 12.14 2.41 -3.37
C ARG A 136 11.01 3.40 -3.59
N MET A 137 10.34 3.30 -4.75
CA MET A 137 9.19 4.15 -5.08
C MET A 137 8.08 3.98 -4.04
N SER A 138 7.76 2.74 -3.67
CA SER A 138 6.70 2.47 -2.70
C SER A 138 7.02 3.01 -1.32
N LEU A 139 8.26 2.85 -0.84
CA LEU A 139 8.66 3.41 0.47
C LEU A 139 8.55 4.94 0.47
N VAL A 140 8.97 5.61 -0.60
CA VAL A 140 8.85 7.08 -0.71
C VAL A 140 7.38 7.50 -0.68
N MET A 141 6.51 6.82 -1.42
CA MET A 141 5.08 7.13 -1.46
C MET A 141 4.42 6.92 -0.08
N GLU A 142 4.71 5.80 0.60
CA GLU A 142 4.20 5.51 1.96
C GLU A 142 4.69 6.51 3.00
N THR A 143 5.97 6.90 2.93
CA THR A 143 6.56 7.90 3.84
C THR A 143 5.87 9.25 3.71
N PHE A 144 5.49 9.63 2.49
CA PHE A 144 4.70 10.82 2.22
C PHE A 144 3.19 10.62 2.37
N GLN A 145 2.75 9.44 2.82
CA GLN A 145 1.34 9.10 3.09
C GLN A 145 0.43 9.33 1.90
N ARG A 146 0.91 9.01 0.69
CA ARG A 146 0.17 9.22 -0.56
C ARG A 146 0.35 8.04 -1.49
N ASN A 147 -0.55 7.92 -2.47
CA ASN A 147 -0.55 6.84 -3.45
C ASN A 147 0.00 7.29 -4.83
N PHE A 148 0.85 8.31 -4.84
CA PHE A 148 1.43 8.87 -6.05
C PHE A 148 2.82 9.43 -5.81
N MET A 149 3.56 9.65 -6.90
CA MET A 149 4.88 10.27 -6.93
C MET A 149 4.94 11.24 -8.11
N THR A 150 5.39 12.46 -7.86
CA THR A 150 5.60 13.45 -8.93
C THR A 150 6.75 13.06 -9.85
N ILE A 151 6.82 13.65 -11.05
CA ILE A 151 7.94 13.41 -11.97
C ILE A 151 9.29 13.78 -11.34
N GLU A 152 9.35 14.87 -10.56
CA GLU A 152 10.59 15.29 -9.91
C GLU A 152 11.07 14.25 -8.90
N GLU A 153 10.18 13.76 -8.04
CA GLU A 153 10.49 12.74 -7.05
C GLU A 153 10.88 11.43 -7.73
N PHE A 154 10.18 11.04 -8.79
CA PHE A 154 10.53 9.87 -9.60
C PHE A 154 11.95 9.98 -10.18
N ASN A 155 12.32 11.16 -10.70
CA ASN A 155 13.66 11.40 -11.22
C ASN A 155 14.74 11.31 -10.13
N LYS A 156 14.43 11.72 -8.89
CA LYS A 156 15.33 11.60 -7.74
C LYS A 156 15.41 10.15 -7.23
N THR A 157 14.30 9.42 -7.21
CA THR A 157 14.24 8.03 -6.76
C THR A 157 14.89 7.06 -7.76
N VAL A 158 14.76 7.34 -9.06
CA VAL A 158 15.34 6.54 -10.16
C VAL A 158 16.22 7.44 -11.04
N PRO A 159 17.50 7.66 -10.67
CA PRO A 159 18.39 8.58 -11.38
C PRO A 159 18.80 8.11 -12.78
N ASP A 160 18.68 6.82 -13.09
CA ASP A 160 19.01 6.26 -14.40
C ASP A 160 17.94 6.58 -15.46
N GLY A 161 18.32 7.33 -16.50
CA GLY A 161 17.42 7.73 -17.57
C GLY A 161 16.83 6.59 -18.40
N LYS A 162 17.54 5.46 -18.57
CA LYS A 162 17.02 4.29 -19.29
C LYS A 162 15.95 3.60 -18.46
N LYS A 163 16.18 3.42 -17.16
CA LYS A 163 15.19 2.86 -16.24
C LYS A 163 13.91 3.69 -16.21
N ARG A 164 14.06 5.03 -16.23
CA ARG A 164 12.92 5.95 -16.29
C ARG A 164 12.06 5.86 -17.54
N GLN A 165 12.59 5.35 -18.65
CA GLN A 165 11.81 5.10 -19.86
C GLN A 165 11.00 3.81 -19.73
N ILE A 166 11.51 2.82 -18.98
CA ILE A 166 10.92 1.49 -18.86
C ILE A 166 9.84 1.44 -17.77
N ILE A 167 10.09 2.00 -16.58
CA ILE A 167 9.16 1.92 -15.43
C ILE A 167 7.73 2.35 -15.79
N PRO A 168 7.49 3.46 -16.52
CA PRO A 168 6.14 3.88 -16.89
C PRO A 168 5.40 2.91 -17.83
N GLU A 169 6.11 1.97 -18.47
CA GLU A 169 5.54 0.97 -19.37
C GLU A 169 5.24 -0.36 -18.67
N LEU A 170 5.69 -0.53 -17.42
CA LEU A 170 5.39 -1.72 -16.61
C LEU A 170 3.91 -1.73 -16.21
N SER A 171 3.29 -2.91 -16.26
CA SER A 171 1.86 -3.09 -15.95
C SER A 171 1.51 -2.80 -14.49
N LEU A 172 2.51 -2.80 -13.59
CA LEU A 172 2.34 -2.43 -12.18
C LEU A 172 2.26 -0.92 -11.94
N VAL A 173 2.65 -0.09 -12.93
CA VAL A 173 2.73 1.36 -12.80
C VAL A 173 1.77 2.01 -13.78
N LYS A 174 1.08 3.05 -13.33
CA LYS A 174 0.24 3.89 -14.17
C LYS A 174 0.65 5.35 -14.06
N LYS A 175 0.60 6.04 -15.19
CA LYS A 175 0.68 7.50 -15.24
C LYS A 175 -0.72 8.07 -15.02
N SER A 176 -0.83 9.04 -14.12
CA SER A 176 -2.07 9.78 -13.83
C SER A 176 -1.80 11.28 -13.91
N PHE A 177 -2.87 12.07 -13.98
CA PHE A 177 -2.81 13.52 -13.94
C PHE A 177 -3.54 14.01 -12.68
N LEU A 178 -2.82 14.70 -11.80
CA LEU A 178 -3.34 15.34 -10.58
C LEU A 178 -3.18 16.87 -10.69
N LYS A 179 -3.56 17.61 -9.65
CA LYS A 179 -3.44 19.08 -9.63
C LYS A 179 -1.99 19.55 -9.83
N GLU A 180 -1.05 18.73 -9.37
CA GLU A 180 0.39 18.93 -9.40
C GLU A 180 1.01 18.57 -10.76
N GLY A 181 0.20 18.10 -11.72
CA GLY A 181 0.61 17.69 -13.05
C GLY A 181 0.68 16.17 -13.22
N ASP A 182 1.58 15.73 -14.09
CA ASP A 182 1.82 14.31 -14.32
C ASP A 182 2.42 13.64 -13.08
N VAL A 183 1.86 12.49 -12.70
CA VAL A 183 2.33 11.69 -11.57
C VAL A 183 2.37 10.21 -11.95
N TYR A 184 3.18 9.43 -11.23
CA TYR A 184 3.19 7.98 -11.28
C TYR A 184 2.52 7.40 -10.04
N GLN A 185 1.78 6.30 -10.24
CA GLN A 185 1.11 5.55 -9.18
C GLN A 185 1.27 4.07 -9.45
N PHE A 186 1.15 3.25 -8.40
CA PHE A 186 0.91 1.83 -8.61
C PHE A 186 -0.49 1.60 -9.20
N GLN A 187 -0.64 0.52 -9.97
CA GLN A 187 -1.92 0.13 -10.54
C GLN A 187 -2.98 -0.02 -9.44
N HIS A 188 -2.59 -0.67 -8.33
CA HIS A 188 -3.35 -0.81 -7.09
C HIS A 188 -2.52 -0.41 -5.87
N ASN A 189 -3.14 0.22 -4.87
CA ASN A 189 -2.45 0.68 -3.65
C ASN A 189 -1.83 -0.49 -2.86
N ASN A 190 -2.46 -1.66 -2.89
CA ASN A 190 -1.95 -2.85 -2.22
C ASN A 190 -0.53 -3.23 -2.68
N PHE A 191 -0.13 -2.91 -3.92
CA PHE A 191 1.25 -3.13 -4.36
C PHE A 191 2.23 -2.16 -3.71
N GLN A 192 1.83 -0.90 -3.51
CA GLN A 192 2.63 0.08 -2.80
C GLN A 192 2.87 -0.40 -1.36
N GLU A 193 1.79 -0.72 -0.65
CA GLU A 193 1.81 -1.18 0.74
C GLU A 193 2.67 -2.44 0.88
N TYR A 194 2.45 -3.44 0.02
CA TYR A 194 3.22 -4.67 0.01
C TYR A 194 4.71 -4.45 -0.27
N LEU A 195 5.06 -3.66 -1.30
CA LEU A 195 6.46 -3.41 -1.66
C LEU A 195 7.17 -2.59 -0.58
N ALA A 196 6.49 -1.64 0.06
CA ALA A 196 7.04 -0.91 1.20
C ALA A 196 7.28 -1.83 2.40
N ALA A 197 6.35 -2.74 2.68
CA ALA A 197 6.54 -3.78 3.69
C ALA A 197 7.75 -4.66 3.38
N ARG A 198 7.96 -5.06 2.11
CA ARG A 198 9.16 -5.80 1.69
C ARG A 198 10.47 -5.05 1.98
N VAL A 199 10.50 -3.72 1.82
CA VAL A 199 11.70 -2.92 2.14
C VAL A 199 12.06 -3.00 3.63
N LEU A 200 11.04 -3.00 4.48
CA LEU A 200 11.17 -2.97 5.94
C LEU A 200 11.35 -4.37 6.55
N ASN A 201 10.99 -5.42 5.82
CA ASN A 201 10.89 -6.79 6.33
C ASN A 201 12.12 -7.28 7.12
N ASP A 202 13.32 -7.02 6.59
CA ASP A 202 14.57 -7.48 7.18
C ASP A 202 15.27 -6.42 8.06
N ARG A 203 14.60 -5.29 8.31
CA ARG A 203 15.15 -4.20 9.15
C ARG A 203 14.99 -4.50 10.65
N ASN A 204 15.79 -3.84 11.47
CA ASN A 204 15.62 -3.92 12.92
C ASN A 204 14.30 -3.24 13.34
N LEU A 205 13.76 -3.61 14.49
CA LEU A 205 12.47 -3.07 14.95
C LEU A 205 12.50 -1.54 15.09
N ASN A 206 13.60 -0.97 15.57
CA ASN A 206 13.71 0.48 15.77
C ASN A 206 13.59 1.25 14.46
N VAL A 207 14.28 0.83 13.40
CA VAL A 207 14.15 1.46 12.07
C VAL A 207 12.73 1.30 11.54
N ILE A 208 12.09 0.14 11.76
CA ILE A 208 10.69 -0.04 11.35
C ILE A 208 9.80 0.99 12.04
N LEU A 209 9.92 1.12 13.38
CA LEU A 209 9.15 2.08 14.16
C LEU A 209 9.39 3.53 13.70
N GLU A 210 10.62 3.90 13.35
CA GLU A 210 10.92 5.24 12.79
C GLU A 210 10.11 5.58 11.53
N PHE A 211 9.78 4.58 10.70
CA PHE A 211 8.93 4.77 9.51
C PHE A 211 7.43 4.74 9.85
N ILE A 212 7.00 3.73 10.58
CA ILE A 212 5.57 3.39 10.68
C ILE A 212 4.86 4.10 11.82
N SER A 213 5.59 4.74 12.74
CA SER A 213 5.03 5.28 13.97
C SER A 213 5.07 6.81 14.04
N PHE A 214 4.22 7.34 14.90
CA PHE A 214 4.36 8.70 15.42
C PHE A 214 4.48 8.64 16.94
N ARG A 215 5.26 9.55 17.52
CA ARG A 215 5.38 9.66 18.98
C ARG A 215 4.06 10.10 19.56
N SER A 216 3.48 9.24 20.40
CA SER A 216 2.28 9.52 21.18
C SER A 216 2.61 9.52 22.67
N VAL A 217 2.04 10.47 23.42
CA VAL A 217 2.18 10.53 24.87
C VAL A 217 0.93 9.91 25.49
N ILE A 218 1.09 8.77 26.16
CA ILE A 218 0.00 8.05 26.81
C ILE A 218 0.14 8.20 28.33
N LYS A 219 -0.98 8.48 29.00
CA LYS A 219 -1.06 8.50 30.47
C LYS A 219 -0.99 7.07 31.01
N GLY A 220 0.10 6.72 31.70
CA GLY A 220 0.25 5.44 32.38
C GLY A 220 -0.73 5.30 33.54
N LYS A 221 -1.25 4.08 33.76
CA LYS A 221 -1.96 3.74 35.01
C LYS A 221 -0.93 3.62 36.13
N VAL A 222 -0.65 4.70 36.85
CA VAL A 222 0.33 4.69 37.96
C VAL A 222 -0.31 5.03 39.30
N SER A 223 -1.25 4.18 39.71
CA SER A 223 -2.00 4.32 40.97
C SER A 223 -1.12 4.30 42.22
N TRP A 224 -0.01 3.56 42.23
CA TRP A 224 0.84 3.43 43.42
C TRP A 224 1.81 4.60 43.57
N ALA A 225 2.39 5.10 42.48
CA ALA A 225 3.29 6.25 42.51
C ALA A 225 2.52 7.54 42.87
N GLU A 226 1.26 7.67 42.44
CA GLU A 226 0.38 8.76 42.87
C GLU A 226 0.17 8.73 44.40
N LYS A 227 -0.07 7.56 44.99
CA LYS A 227 -0.25 7.42 46.46
C LYS A 227 1.00 7.78 47.27
N VAL A 228 2.19 7.53 46.73
CA VAL A 228 3.47 7.76 47.44
C VAL A 228 4.04 9.15 47.18
N MET A 229 3.96 9.64 45.94
CA MET A 229 4.64 10.87 45.54
C MET A 229 3.77 12.13 45.67
N VAL A 230 2.44 12.04 45.60
CA VAL A 230 1.56 13.22 45.79
C VAL A 230 1.71 13.82 47.20
N PRO A 231 1.77 13.04 48.30
CA PRO A 231 2.03 13.61 49.62
C PRO A 231 3.37 14.35 49.70
N LEU A 232 4.38 13.90 48.95
CA LEU A 232 5.73 14.49 48.91
C LEU A 232 5.76 15.84 48.15
N GLU A 233 4.76 16.15 47.32
CA GLU A 233 4.63 17.47 46.68
C GLU A 233 4.31 18.58 47.70
N TYR A 234 3.66 18.22 48.81
CA TYR A 234 3.24 19.16 49.88
C TYR A 234 4.27 19.28 51.01
N VAL A 235 5.36 18.52 50.94
CA VAL A 235 6.44 18.61 51.93
C VAL A 235 7.42 19.69 51.47
N ASP A 236 7.36 20.86 52.12
CA ASP A 236 8.26 22.00 51.87
C ASP A 236 9.65 21.73 52.46
N PHE A 237 10.42 20.88 51.78
CA PHE A 237 11.77 20.49 52.17
C PHE A 237 12.79 20.99 51.14
N HIS A 238 13.81 21.74 51.59
CA HIS A 238 14.79 22.44 50.76
C HIS A 238 16.24 22.00 51.07
N PRO A 239 16.62 20.73 50.84
CA PRO A 239 18.01 20.33 50.97
C PRO A 239 18.81 20.95 49.82
N LEU A 240 19.91 21.63 50.16
CA LEU A 240 20.85 22.20 49.18
C LEU A 240 20.21 23.22 48.21
N GLY A 241 19.11 23.88 48.62
CA GLY A 241 18.43 24.91 47.81
C GLY A 241 17.55 24.38 46.67
N ILE A 242 17.36 23.06 46.55
CA ILE A 242 16.51 22.45 45.53
C ILE A 242 15.11 22.23 46.09
N LYS A 243 14.08 22.77 45.41
CA LYS A 243 12.67 22.52 45.76
C LYS A 243 12.29 21.09 45.43
N ILE A 244 12.19 20.23 46.45
CA ILE A 244 11.81 18.82 46.30
C ILE A 244 10.46 18.67 45.59
N GLY A 245 9.47 19.52 45.89
CA GLY A 245 8.18 19.49 45.20
C GLY A 245 8.28 19.60 43.68
N LYS A 246 9.25 20.38 43.16
CA LYS A 246 9.49 20.53 41.71
C LYS A 246 10.17 19.31 41.10
N VAL A 247 11.04 18.64 41.86
CA VAL A 247 11.70 17.39 41.44
C VAL A 247 10.69 16.25 41.43
N VAL A 248 9.87 16.15 42.48
CA VAL A 248 8.80 15.17 42.61
C VAL A 248 7.76 15.34 41.52
N SER A 249 7.30 16.56 41.23
CA SER A 249 6.34 16.81 40.14
C SER A 249 6.90 16.47 38.76
N THR A 250 8.21 16.71 38.55
CA THR A 250 8.89 16.38 37.29
C THR A 250 9.02 14.85 37.12
N LEU A 251 9.41 14.14 38.19
CA LEU A 251 9.47 12.68 38.21
C LEU A 251 8.08 12.05 38.06
N LEU A 252 7.07 12.60 38.73
CA LEU A 252 5.68 12.19 38.58
C LEU A 252 5.21 12.34 37.13
N ASN A 253 5.52 13.46 36.47
CA ASN A 253 5.18 13.64 35.05
C ASN A 253 5.91 12.62 34.15
N LEU A 254 7.19 12.34 34.40
CA LEU A 254 7.95 11.30 33.66
C LEU A 254 7.39 9.89 33.87
N VAL A 255 6.85 9.60 35.05
CA VAL A 255 6.26 8.30 35.39
C VAL A 255 4.82 8.20 34.88
N LYS A 256 4.06 9.29 34.95
CA LYS A 256 2.64 9.40 34.58
C LYS A 256 2.43 9.42 33.08
N TYR A 257 3.40 9.88 32.30
CA TYR A 257 3.32 9.95 30.85
C TYR A 257 4.43 9.10 30.23
N ARG A 258 4.04 8.06 29.47
CA ARG A 258 4.97 7.28 28.65
C ARG A 258 4.85 7.72 27.19
N THR A 259 5.98 7.98 26.55
CA THR A 259 6.04 8.08 25.09
C THR A 259 6.01 6.69 24.50
N ILE A 260 5.03 6.43 23.65
CA ILE A 260 4.87 5.18 22.91
C ILE A 260 4.79 5.55 21.42
N ASP A 261 5.48 4.76 20.61
CA ASP A 261 5.46 4.87 19.16
C ASP A 261 4.21 4.16 18.65
N ARG A 262 3.11 4.90 18.46
CA ARG A 262 1.86 4.34 17.92
C ARG A 262 1.94 4.23 16.41
N VAL A 263 1.37 3.16 15.85
CA VAL A 263 1.31 3.00 14.39
C VAL A 263 0.49 4.14 13.79
N ASN A 264 1.08 4.81 12.81
CA ASN A 264 0.39 5.80 12.00
C ASN A 264 -0.71 5.10 11.17
N PRO A 265 -1.98 5.56 11.22
CA PRO A 265 -3.07 4.95 10.47
C PRO A 265 -2.82 4.80 8.96
N SER A 266 -2.00 5.65 8.35
CA SER A 266 -1.65 5.51 6.93
C SER A 266 -0.84 4.25 6.63
N TRP A 267 -0.16 3.69 7.63
CA TRP A 267 0.71 2.52 7.51
C TRP A 267 0.01 1.21 7.87
N THR A 268 -1.26 1.22 8.30
CA THR A 268 -1.94 0.02 8.83
C THR A 268 -1.89 -1.17 7.86
N ASN A 269 -2.17 -0.96 6.58
CA ASN A 269 -2.10 -2.03 5.57
C ASN A 269 -0.67 -2.51 5.33
N THR A 270 0.29 -1.59 5.24
CA THR A 270 1.72 -1.88 5.11
C THR A 270 2.22 -2.69 6.32
N VAL A 271 1.80 -2.36 7.53
CA VAL A 271 2.10 -3.10 8.76
C VAL A 271 1.47 -4.49 8.74
N ALA A 272 0.24 -4.64 8.23
CA ALA A 272 -0.39 -5.95 8.07
C ALA A 272 0.41 -6.87 7.13
N PHE A 273 0.88 -6.35 5.99
CA PHE A 273 1.81 -7.09 5.12
C PHE A 273 3.15 -7.37 5.81
N LEU A 274 3.70 -6.40 6.52
CA LEU A 274 4.97 -6.53 7.22
C LEU A 274 4.93 -7.64 8.27
N CYS A 275 3.85 -7.75 9.06
CA CYS A 275 3.67 -8.84 10.01
C CYS A 275 3.60 -10.22 9.35
N GLN A 276 3.11 -10.34 8.11
CA GLN A 276 3.09 -11.61 7.37
C GLN A 276 4.45 -11.96 6.77
N LEU A 277 5.17 -10.96 6.27
CA LEU A 277 6.48 -11.14 5.62
C LEU A 277 7.60 -11.38 6.64
N ARG A 278 7.44 -10.86 7.86
CA ARG A 278 8.48 -10.83 8.87
C ARG A 278 8.59 -12.13 9.64
N LYS A 279 9.77 -12.75 9.53
CA LYS A 279 10.12 -13.96 10.27
C LYS A 279 10.23 -13.74 11.79
N LYS A 280 10.56 -12.53 12.22
CA LYS A 280 10.67 -12.16 13.64
C LYS A 280 9.32 -11.69 14.16
N ASN A 281 8.86 -12.26 15.28
CA ASN A 281 7.63 -11.85 15.95
C ASN A 281 7.79 -10.59 16.82
N ASP A 282 8.89 -9.84 16.68
CA ASP A 282 9.19 -8.65 17.49
C ASP A 282 8.23 -7.49 17.21
N LEU A 283 7.85 -7.27 15.94
CA LEU A 283 6.84 -6.28 15.58
C LEU A 283 5.46 -6.67 16.09
N LEU A 284 5.02 -7.92 15.90
CA LEU A 284 3.73 -8.38 16.38
C LEU A 284 3.61 -8.25 17.91
N LYS A 285 4.64 -8.68 18.65
CA LYS A 285 4.73 -8.50 20.11
C LYS A 285 4.74 -7.03 20.53
N TYR A 286 5.32 -6.15 19.72
CA TYR A 286 5.28 -4.71 19.97
C TYR A 286 3.85 -4.19 19.86
N LEU A 287 3.14 -4.54 18.78
CA LEU A 287 1.76 -4.10 18.53
C LEU A 287 0.82 -4.59 19.63
N GLU A 288 0.86 -5.88 19.99
CA GLU A 288 0.05 -6.48 21.07
C GLU A 288 0.20 -5.77 22.43
N LYS A 289 1.34 -5.12 22.67
CA LYS A 289 1.64 -4.44 23.94
C LYS A 289 1.27 -2.96 23.94
N ASN A 290 1.19 -2.32 22.78
CA ASN A 290 1.22 -0.86 22.67
C ASN A 290 0.06 -0.23 21.88
N ASP A 291 -0.67 -1.01 21.07
CA ASP A 291 -1.91 -0.61 20.39
C ASP A 291 -3.14 -1.27 21.03
#